data_AF-A0A7C5W8A0-F1
#
_entry.id   AF-A0A7C5W8A0-F1
#
_cell.length_a   1.000
_cell.length_b   1.000
_cell.length_c   1.000
_cell.angle_alpha   90.00
_cell.angle_beta   90.00
_cell.angle_gamma   90.00
#
_symmetry.space_group_name_H-M   'P 1'
#
loop_
_entity.id
_entity.type
_entity.pdbx_description
1 polymer ?
#
loop_
_entity_poly.entity_id
_entity_poly.type
_entity_poly.pdbx_seq_one_letter_code
_entity_poly.pdbx_strand_id
1 'polypeptide(L)'
;MLFGAKRERFVSNTPLAQFPLPFDTEEITPTAPPAQVEHISDTREKSKTKPKHPGRLDFPAHLPVEEYVDHLPLHRQIERYKRKGPMKLLENFKGYLQTDGYSIYDWFAKKPGITHVGCMTHARRYFEKALSCDAEKAGQIMTLIQQLYVIEREAKEAGFTSDQRKELRLDKALPELNKLSERIAKYSKTALPKSPMGIAMAYTIQRWDNLLAYLYDGCLEIDNNLVENAIRPNALGRKNYLFAGSHDAAQRAAIFYSLFGTCKKNKVNPYLFV
;
A
#
# COMPACT_ATOMS: atom_id res chain seq x y z
N MET A 1 11.83 21.11 -31.09
CA MET A 1 10.53 21.32 -30.41
C MET A 1 10.75 21.27 -28.91
N LEU A 2 10.87 22.43 -28.28
CA LEU A 2 10.97 22.61 -26.82
C LEU A 2 9.71 23.37 -26.41
N PHE A 3 8.75 22.67 -25.79
CA PHE A 3 7.55 23.30 -25.23
C PHE A 3 7.73 23.51 -23.73
N GLY A 4 8.02 24.76 -23.34
CA GLY A 4 7.93 25.23 -21.97
C GLY A 4 6.61 26.00 -21.79
N ALA A 5 5.69 25.49 -20.97
CA ALA A 5 4.47 26.19 -20.62
C ALA A 5 4.74 27.20 -19.49
N LYS A 6 4.74 28.49 -19.82
CA LYS A 6 4.64 29.58 -18.83
C LYS A 6 3.24 29.53 -18.21
N ARG A 7 3.18 29.51 -16.87
CA ARG A 7 1.93 29.61 -16.11
C ARG A 7 1.79 31.05 -15.67
N GLU A 8 0.89 31.81 -16.29
CA GLU A 8 0.56 33.15 -15.82
C GLU A 8 -0.37 33.02 -14.61
N ARG A 9 0.03 33.58 -13.47
CA ARG A 9 -0.86 33.73 -12.31
C ARG A 9 -1.77 34.92 -12.58
N PHE A 10 -3.07 34.67 -12.65
CA PHE A 10 -4.07 35.72 -12.61
C PHE A 10 -4.03 36.40 -11.23
N VAL A 11 -3.76 37.70 -11.20
CA VAL A 11 -3.85 38.54 -10.00
C VAL A 11 -5.06 39.45 -10.20
N SER A 12 -6.12 39.25 -9.42
CA SER A 12 -7.31 40.12 -9.46
C SER A 12 -6.98 41.49 -8.88
N ASN A 13 -7.30 42.56 -9.60
CA ASN A 13 -6.99 43.94 -9.21
C ASN A 13 -8.12 44.62 -8.40
N THR A 14 -8.87 43.84 -7.62
CA THR A 14 -10.02 44.31 -6.83
C THR A 14 -9.62 44.41 -5.35
N PRO A 15 -9.95 45.50 -4.62
CA PRO A 15 -9.63 45.61 -3.21
C PRO A 15 -10.32 44.47 -2.43
N LEU A 16 -9.55 43.77 -1.59
CA LEU A 16 -10.06 42.71 -0.71
C LEU A 16 -10.93 43.31 0.40
N ALA A 17 -12.16 43.70 0.07
CA ALA A 17 -13.21 43.84 1.05
C ALA A 17 -13.71 42.44 1.38
N GLN A 18 -13.07 41.82 2.35
CA GLN A 18 -13.51 40.56 2.95
C GLN A 18 -14.85 40.84 3.65
N PHE A 19 -15.95 40.33 3.12
CA PHE A 19 -17.25 40.41 3.78
C PHE A 19 -17.13 39.73 5.17
N PRO A 20 -17.53 40.38 6.27
CA PRO A 20 -17.49 39.76 7.58
C PRO A 20 -18.51 38.61 7.64
N LEU A 21 -18.07 37.44 8.10
CA LEU A 21 -18.95 36.31 8.41
C LEU A 21 -19.65 36.58 9.76
N PRO A 22 -20.96 36.28 9.92
CA PRO A 22 -21.74 36.69 11.08
C PRO A 22 -21.62 35.65 12.21
N PHE A 23 -20.42 35.43 12.69
CA PHE A 23 -20.16 34.61 13.88
C PHE A 23 -19.19 35.34 14.80
N ASP A 24 -19.71 36.31 15.55
CA ASP A 24 -19.05 36.77 16.76
C ASP A 24 -19.14 35.63 17.78
N THR A 25 -17.99 35.02 18.07
CA THR A 25 -17.85 34.09 19.20
C THR A 25 -17.17 34.86 20.31
N GLU A 26 -17.89 35.07 21.42
CA GLU A 26 -17.34 35.69 22.62
C GLU A 26 -16.15 34.87 23.14
N GLU A 27 -15.05 35.56 23.44
CA GLU A 27 -13.84 34.96 23.99
C GLU A 27 -14.12 34.42 25.41
N ILE A 28 -14.25 33.09 25.52
CA ILE A 28 -14.23 32.42 26.82
C ILE A 28 -12.76 32.28 27.25
N THR A 29 -12.38 32.98 28.30
CA THR A 29 -11.07 32.84 28.95
C THR A 29 -11.02 31.50 29.72
N PRO A 30 -10.03 30.61 29.46
CA PRO A 30 -9.91 29.36 30.20
C PRO A 30 -9.24 29.59 31.55
N THR A 31 -9.98 29.34 32.63
CA THR A 31 -9.46 29.23 34.01
C THR A 31 -9.27 27.75 34.36
N ALA A 32 -8.06 27.23 34.17
CA ALA A 32 -7.63 25.97 34.78
C ALA A 32 -6.14 26.06 35.18
N PRO A 33 -5.76 25.64 36.41
CA PRO A 33 -4.40 25.81 36.92
C PRO A 33 -3.40 24.83 36.28
N PRO A 34 -2.10 25.20 36.20
CA PRO A 34 -1.10 24.44 35.43
C PRO A 34 -0.65 23.15 36.13
N ALA A 35 -0.63 22.05 35.37
CA ALA A 35 0.00 20.80 35.77
C ALA A 35 1.53 20.89 35.59
N GLN A 36 2.28 20.40 36.59
CA GLN A 36 3.75 20.39 36.59
C GLN A 36 4.28 19.41 35.54
N VAL A 37 5.10 19.89 34.61
CA VAL A 37 5.82 19.08 33.62
C VAL A 37 7.26 18.93 34.09
N GLU A 38 7.65 17.72 34.51
CA GLU A 38 9.04 17.43 34.87
C GLU A 38 9.88 17.22 33.60
N HIS A 39 10.93 18.03 33.44
CA HIS A 39 11.94 17.87 32.39
C HIS A 39 12.99 16.85 32.82
N ILE A 40 13.00 15.69 32.16
CA ILE A 40 14.10 14.72 32.28
C ILE A 40 15.07 14.96 31.11
N SER A 41 16.31 15.33 31.42
CA SER A 41 17.39 15.55 30.44
C SER A 41 18.42 14.43 30.49
N ASP A 42 18.55 13.67 29.41
CA ASP A 42 19.67 12.74 29.20
C ASP A 42 20.64 13.31 28.15
N THR A 43 21.91 13.44 28.51
CA THR A 43 22.98 13.88 27.61
C THR A 43 23.54 12.69 26.82
N ARG A 44 23.56 12.81 25.50
CA ARG A 44 24.20 11.83 24.61
C ARG A 44 25.13 12.52 23.64
N GLU A 45 26.42 12.20 23.70
CA GLU A 45 27.42 12.72 22.77
C GLU A 45 27.27 12.08 21.39
N LYS A 46 27.03 12.91 20.37
CA LYS A 46 27.06 12.48 18.96
C LYS A 46 28.46 12.72 18.41
N SER A 47 29.18 11.65 18.08
CA SER A 47 30.39 11.76 17.29
C SER A 47 30.06 11.90 15.79
N LYS A 48 30.79 12.82 15.14
CA LYS A 48 30.90 13.11 13.69
C LYS A 48 29.97 14.20 13.13
N THR A 49 30.52 15.40 13.04
CA THR A 49 30.02 16.53 12.25
C THR A 49 30.29 16.30 10.75
N LYS A 50 29.24 16.38 9.92
CA LYS A 50 29.38 16.44 8.45
C LYS A 50 29.84 17.85 8.04
N PRO A 51 30.63 18.00 6.96
CA PRO A 51 31.07 19.31 6.49
C PRO A 51 29.88 20.16 6.02
N LYS A 52 29.84 21.44 6.42
CA LYS A 52 28.80 22.41 6.04
C LYS A 52 28.89 22.74 4.54
N HIS A 53 27.73 22.79 3.86
CA HIS A 53 27.63 23.15 2.45
C HIS A 53 28.01 24.65 2.24
N PRO A 54 28.76 25.02 1.18
CA PRO A 54 29.32 26.37 1.02
C PRO A 54 28.27 27.34 0.44
N GLY A 55 27.34 27.83 1.28
CA GLY A 55 26.36 28.78 0.76
C GLY A 55 25.31 29.33 1.74
N ARG A 56 25.55 29.31 3.05
CA ARG A 56 24.64 29.97 4.00
C ARG A 56 25.43 30.93 4.89
N LEU A 57 25.06 32.20 4.87
CA LEU A 57 25.53 33.20 5.84
C LEU A 57 25.02 32.80 7.23
N ASP A 58 25.83 33.02 8.26
CA ASP A 58 25.42 32.79 9.64
C ASP A 58 24.24 33.73 9.99
N PHE A 59 23.29 33.22 10.79
CA PHE A 59 22.16 34.03 11.21
C PHE A 59 22.61 35.16 12.16
N PRO A 60 21.94 36.33 12.14
CA PRO A 60 22.26 37.44 13.04
C PRO A 60 22.12 37.03 14.51
N ALA A 61 23.11 37.39 15.34
CA ALA A 61 23.23 36.97 16.74
C ALA A 61 22.10 37.45 17.69
N HIS A 62 21.21 38.33 17.23
CA HIS A 62 20.14 38.91 18.05
C HIS A 62 18.78 38.20 17.92
N LEU A 63 18.66 37.20 17.03
CA LEU A 63 17.44 36.40 16.92
C LEU A 63 17.48 35.24 17.92
N PRO A 64 16.47 35.03 18.77
CA PRO A 64 16.34 33.81 19.55
C PRO A 64 16.15 32.63 18.59
N VAL A 65 17.08 31.69 18.60
CA VAL A 65 17.00 30.44 17.83
C VAL A 65 16.68 29.32 18.81
N GLU A 66 15.44 28.86 18.83
CA GLU A 66 15.06 27.63 19.48
C GLU A 66 15.20 26.47 18.49
N GLU A 67 16.27 25.68 18.60
CA GLU A 67 16.41 24.45 17.83
C GLU A 67 15.56 23.33 18.45
N TYR A 68 14.32 23.21 18.01
CA TYR A 68 13.50 22.04 18.33
C TYR A 68 13.86 20.89 17.39
N VAL A 69 14.58 19.89 17.89
CA VAL A 69 14.83 18.66 17.14
C VAL A 69 13.71 17.67 17.40
N ASP A 70 12.69 17.70 16.53
CA ASP A 70 11.54 16.81 16.62
C ASP A 70 11.94 15.37 16.26
N HIS A 71 12.41 14.60 17.24
CA HIS A 71 12.80 13.19 17.06
C HIS A 71 11.61 12.22 17.01
N LEU A 72 10.40 12.71 17.27
CA LEU A 72 9.21 11.89 17.49
C LEU A 72 8.51 11.36 16.23
N PRO A 73 8.53 12.03 15.04
CA PRO A 73 7.78 11.53 13.89
C PRO A 73 8.38 10.26 13.29
N LEU A 74 9.70 10.23 13.09
CA LEU A 74 10.37 9.13 12.38
C LEU A 74 10.54 7.89 13.26
N HIS A 75 10.95 8.05 14.53
CA HIS A 75 11.20 6.90 15.41
C HIS A 75 9.90 6.13 15.74
N ARG A 76 8.78 6.83 15.94
CA ARG A 76 7.46 6.20 16.13
C ARG A 76 6.86 5.63 14.84
N GLN A 77 7.11 6.26 13.67
CA GLN A 77 6.74 5.63 12.40
C GLN A 77 7.48 4.30 12.22
N ILE A 78 8.78 4.26 12.48
CA ILE A 78 9.60 3.04 12.41
C ILE A 78 9.06 1.95 13.36
N GLU A 79 8.63 2.28 14.59
CA GLU A 79 7.99 1.34 15.52
C GLU A 79 6.66 0.76 14.99
N ARG A 80 5.90 1.50 14.19
CA ARG A 80 4.61 1.06 13.62
C ARG A 80 4.77 0.24 12.33
N TYR A 81 5.85 0.48 11.57
CA TYR A 81 6.29 -0.38 10.46
C TYR A 81 7.04 -1.64 10.92
N LYS A 82 7.40 -1.75 12.21
CA LYS A 82 7.81 -3.03 12.78
C LYS A 82 6.63 -4.00 12.77
N ARG A 83 6.94 -5.28 12.61
CA ARG A 83 6.06 -6.48 12.53
C ARG A 83 4.87 -6.54 13.53
N LYS A 84 4.84 -5.69 14.57
CA LYS A 84 3.87 -5.66 15.67
C LYS A 84 2.41 -5.43 15.22
N GLY A 85 2.18 -4.62 14.18
CA GLY A 85 0.83 -4.29 13.70
C GLY A 85 0.02 -5.52 13.24
N PRO A 86 0.45 -6.20 12.16
CA PRO A 86 -0.22 -7.40 11.67
C PRO A 86 -0.13 -8.57 12.67
N MET A 87 0.89 -8.62 13.54
CA MET A 87 1.00 -9.66 14.58
C MET A 87 -0.17 -9.65 15.55
N LYS A 88 -0.58 -8.48 16.04
CA LYS A 88 -1.72 -8.36 16.96
C LYS A 88 -3.06 -8.69 16.29
N LEU A 89 -3.22 -8.31 15.03
CA LEU A 89 -4.47 -8.53 14.30
C LEU A 89 -4.66 -10.01 13.90
N LEU A 90 -3.56 -10.70 13.56
CA LEU A 90 -3.55 -12.08 13.07
C LEU A 90 -3.08 -13.10 14.12
N GLU A 91 -3.20 -12.77 15.41
CA GLU A 91 -2.74 -13.66 16.49
C GLU A 91 -3.57 -14.95 16.55
N ASN A 92 -4.89 -14.83 16.42
CA ASN A 92 -5.85 -15.94 16.52
C ASN A 92 -6.51 -16.30 15.17
N PHE A 93 -6.03 -15.74 14.06
CA PHE A 93 -6.62 -15.98 12.75
C PHE A 93 -6.28 -17.38 12.24
N LYS A 94 -7.29 -18.09 11.71
CA LYS A 94 -7.16 -19.39 11.03
C LYS A 94 -7.95 -19.33 9.73
N GLY A 95 -7.40 -19.92 8.67
CA GLY A 95 -8.03 -19.94 7.34
C GLY A 95 -7.11 -19.37 6.25
N TYR A 96 -7.73 -18.85 5.19
CA TYR A 96 -7.01 -18.34 4.03
C TYR A 96 -6.59 -16.87 4.24
N LEU A 97 -5.31 -16.59 4.05
CA LEU A 97 -4.75 -15.25 4.11
C LEU A 97 -4.24 -14.88 2.72
N GLN A 98 -4.98 -14.02 2.01
CA GLN A 98 -4.59 -13.53 0.69
C GLN A 98 -3.84 -12.21 0.81
N THR A 99 -2.60 -12.14 0.32
CA THR A 99 -1.77 -10.92 0.42
C THR A 99 -1.02 -10.62 -0.87
N ASP A 100 -0.41 -9.44 -0.90
CA ASP A 100 0.66 -9.14 -1.84
C ASP A 100 1.92 -9.93 -1.46
N GLY A 101 2.88 -10.03 -2.38
CA GLY A 101 4.11 -10.79 -2.16
C GLY A 101 5.11 -10.13 -1.20
N TYR A 102 4.63 -9.37 -0.22
CA TYR A 102 5.47 -8.71 0.76
C TYR A 102 5.99 -9.69 1.81
N SER A 103 7.30 -9.65 2.06
CA SER A 103 8.02 -10.68 2.84
C SER A 103 7.61 -10.80 4.31
N ILE A 104 6.89 -9.81 4.86
CA ILE A 104 6.37 -9.89 6.23
C ILE A 104 5.27 -10.96 6.34
N TYR A 105 4.50 -11.20 5.28
CA TYR A 105 3.40 -12.17 5.28
C TYR A 105 3.89 -13.62 5.22
N ASP A 106 5.07 -13.87 4.64
CA ASP A 106 5.70 -15.19 4.61
C ASP A 106 5.96 -15.74 6.03
N TRP A 107 6.09 -14.87 7.05
CA TRP A 107 6.21 -15.30 8.44
C TRP A 107 4.86 -15.78 9.02
N PHE A 108 3.76 -15.15 8.64
CA PHE A 108 2.42 -15.56 9.05
C PHE A 108 2.01 -16.88 8.42
N ALA A 109 2.45 -17.12 7.18
CA ALA A 109 2.26 -18.39 6.47
C ALA A 109 2.91 -19.59 7.19
N LYS A 110 3.93 -19.37 8.04
CA LYS A 110 4.58 -20.44 8.82
C LYS A 110 3.78 -20.88 10.05
N LYS A 111 2.75 -20.13 10.45
CA LYS A 111 1.91 -20.50 11.58
C LYS A 111 0.95 -21.64 11.18
N PRO A 112 0.76 -22.67 12.04
CA PRO A 112 -0.15 -23.75 11.73
C PRO A 112 -1.60 -23.24 11.63
N GLY A 113 -2.29 -23.60 10.55
CA GLY A 113 -3.70 -23.26 10.33
C GLY A 113 -3.95 -22.01 9.47
N ILE A 114 -2.90 -21.34 8.97
CA ILE A 114 -3.03 -20.25 7.99
C ILE A 114 -2.53 -20.76 6.63
N THR A 115 -3.41 -20.72 5.62
CA THR A 115 -3.02 -21.00 4.23
C THR A 115 -2.80 -19.69 3.51
N HIS A 116 -1.58 -19.46 3.05
CA HIS A 116 -1.22 -18.22 2.37
C HIS A 116 -1.58 -18.31 0.88
N VAL A 117 -2.33 -17.32 0.40
CA VAL A 117 -2.79 -17.22 -0.99
C VAL A 117 -2.09 -16.02 -1.63
N GLY A 118 -1.38 -16.30 -2.72
CA GLY A 118 -0.67 -15.28 -3.49
C GLY A 118 -1.61 -14.47 -4.40
N CYS A 119 -1.09 -13.37 -4.94
CA CYS A 119 -1.78 -12.55 -5.94
C CYS A 119 -1.10 -12.69 -7.31
N MET A 120 -1.83 -13.19 -8.30
CA MET A 120 -1.32 -13.43 -9.64
C MET A 120 -1.01 -12.12 -10.40
N THR A 121 -1.74 -11.04 -10.12
CA THR A 121 -1.50 -9.70 -10.68
C THR A 121 -0.09 -9.21 -10.35
N HIS A 122 0.44 -9.51 -9.16
CA HIS A 122 1.82 -9.14 -8.82
C HIS A 122 2.83 -9.91 -9.67
N ALA A 123 2.66 -11.22 -9.82
CA ALA A 123 3.48 -12.03 -10.73
C ALA A 123 3.41 -11.49 -12.16
N ARG A 124 2.22 -11.19 -12.67
CA ARG A 124 2.00 -10.61 -14.00
C ARG A 124 2.76 -9.30 -14.21
N ARG A 125 2.74 -8.38 -13.23
CA ARG A 125 3.46 -7.09 -13.31
C ARG A 125 4.97 -7.26 -13.46
N TYR A 126 5.57 -8.29 -12.86
CA TYR A 126 6.99 -8.56 -13.06
C TYR A 126 7.29 -9.03 -14.50
N PHE A 127 6.44 -9.88 -15.07
CA PHE A 127 6.57 -10.30 -16.47
C PHE A 127 6.29 -9.17 -17.46
N GLU A 128 5.34 -8.28 -17.15
CA GLU A 128 5.08 -7.07 -17.93
C GLU A 128 6.33 -6.17 -18.00
N LYS A 129 7.03 -5.98 -16.87
CA LYS A 129 8.33 -5.29 -16.86
C LYS A 129 9.42 -6.03 -17.64
N ALA A 130 9.31 -7.35 -17.78
CA ALA A 130 10.28 -8.14 -18.54
C ALA A 130 10.09 -8.05 -20.06
N LEU A 131 8.94 -7.54 -20.54
CA LEU A 131 8.70 -7.32 -21.98
C LEU A 131 9.74 -6.39 -22.61
N SER A 132 10.29 -5.43 -21.86
CA SER A 132 11.31 -4.52 -22.37
C SER A 132 12.65 -5.20 -22.67
N CYS A 133 12.90 -6.37 -22.09
CA CYS A 133 14.14 -7.12 -22.31
C CYS A 133 13.95 -8.30 -23.27
N ASP A 134 12.89 -9.08 -23.10
CA ASP A 134 12.64 -10.31 -23.85
C ASP A 134 11.15 -10.42 -24.20
N ALA A 135 10.71 -9.68 -25.22
CA ALA A 135 9.31 -9.57 -25.61
C ALA A 135 8.67 -10.93 -25.96
N GLU A 136 9.38 -11.81 -26.67
CA GLU A 136 8.85 -13.12 -27.07
C GLU A 136 8.59 -14.04 -25.87
N LYS A 137 9.58 -14.22 -25.00
CA LYS A 137 9.47 -15.10 -23.83
C LYS A 137 8.46 -14.54 -22.82
N ALA A 138 8.53 -13.25 -22.52
CA ALA A 138 7.60 -12.60 -21.60
C ALA A 138 6.18 -12.62 -22.16
N GLY A 139 6.02 -12.36 -23.45
CA GLY A 139 4.74 -12.45 -24.15
C GLY A 139 4.11 -13.84 -24.03
N GLN A 140 4.88 -14.91 -24.26
CA GLN A 140 4.36 -16.28 -24.12
C GLN A 140 3.88 -16.60 -22.70
N ILE A 141 4.59 -16.15 -21.67
CA ILE A 141 4.18 -16.31 -20.27
C ILE A 141 2.92 -15.48 -19.99
N MET A 142 2.87 -14.23 -20.47
CA MET A 142 1.73 -13.35 -20.28
C MET A 142 0.46 -13.89 -20.95
N THR A 143 0.57 -14.49 -22.13
CA THR A 143 -0.57 -15.15 -22.80
C THR A 143 -1.14 -16.29 -21.96
N LEU A 144 -0.29 -17.12 -21.36
CA LEU A 144 -0.75 -18.18 -20.46
C LEU A 144 -1.43 -17.62 -19.21
N ILE A 145 -0.83 -16.60 -18.59
CA ILE A 145 -1.45 -15.91 -17.46
C ILE A 145 -2.80 -15.32 -17.86
N GLN A 146 -2.90 -14.75 -19.07
CA GLN A 146 -4.15 -14.18 -19.60
C GLN A 146 -5.23 -15.25 -19.75
N GLN A 147 -4.90 -16.46 -20.18
CA GLN A 147 -5.85 -17.57 -20.29
C GLN A 147 -6.48 -17.92 -18.93
N LEU A 148 -5.71 -17.88 -17.84
CA LEU A 148 -6.26 -18.06 -16.49
C LEU A 148 -7.36 -17.03 -16.17
N TYR A 149 -7.14 -15.76 -16.52
CA TYR A 149 -8.16 -14.73 -16.35
C TYR A 149 -9.37 -14.89 -17.28
N VAL A 150 -9.20 -15.48 -18.46
CA VAL A 150 -10.34 -15.81 -19.33
C VAL A 150 -11.22 -16.84 -18.63
N ILE A 151 -10.62 -17.90 -18.08
CA ILE A 151 -11.32 -18.96 -17.35
C ILE A 151 -12.07 -18.39 -16.14
N GLU A 152 -11.44 -17.51 -15.36
CA GLU A 152 -12.10 -16.84 -14.22
C GLU A 152 -13.27 -15.95 -14.64
N ARG A 153 -13.15 -15.28 -15.79
CA ARG A 153 -14.23 -14.46 -16.35
C ARG A 153 -15.39 -15.32 -16.83
N GLU A 154 -15.13 -16.44 -17.51
CA GLU A 154 -16.16 -17.40 -17.91
C GLU A 154 -16.95 -17.88 -16.69
N ALA A 155 -16.25 -18.26 -15.60
CA ALA A 155 -16.89 -18.68 -14.36
C ALA A 155 -17.78 -17.60 -13.74
N LYS A 156 -17.34 -16.33 -13.81
CA LYS A 156 -18.09 -15.19 -13.29
C LYS A 156 -19.30 -14.85 -14.14
N GLU A 157 -19.18 -14.90 -15.47
CA GLU A 157 -20.27 -14.63 -16.41
C GLU A 157 -21.35 -15.71 -16.36
N ALA A 158 -20.96 -16.97 -16.17
CA ALA A 158 -21.88 -18.09 -15.97
C ALA A 158 -22.56 -18.10 -14.59
N GLY A 159 -22.10 -17.27 -13.64
CA GLY A 159 -22.66 -17.18 -12.30
C GLY A 159 -22.45 -18.43 -11.45
N PHE A 160 -21.32 -19.14 -11.63
CA PHE A 160 -21.06 -20.38 -10.91
C PHE A 160 -20.96 -20.20 -9.39
N THR A 161 -21.40 -21.24 -8.69
CA THR A 161 -21.20 -21.39 -7.24
C THR A 161 -19.72 -21.65 -6.91
N SER A 162 -19.34 -21.53 -5.64
CA SER A 162 -17.95 -21.78 -5.20
C SER A 162 -17.45 -23.16 -5.64
N ASP A 163 -18.28 -24.19 -5.54
CA ASP A 163 -17.88 -25.56 -5.80
C ASP A 163 -17.70 -25.80 -7.30
N GLN A 164 -18.63 -25.30 -8.11
CA GLN A 164 -18.53 -25.34 -9.58
C GLN A 164 -17.31 -24.55 -10.09
N ARG A 165 -17.00 -23.40 -9.48
CA ARG A 165 -15.80 -22.62 -9.82
C ARG A 165 -14.54 -23.41 -9.52
N LYS A 166 -14.51 -24.19 -8.43
CA LYS A 166 -13.39 -25.07 -8.10
C LYS A 166 -13.25 -26.21 -9.11
N GLU A 167 -14.33 -26.88 -9.48
CA GLU A 167 -14.30 -27.94 -10.50
C GLU A 167 -13.78 -27.42 -11.84
N LEU A 168 -14.30 -26.29 -12.31
CA LEU A 168 -13.84 -25.65 -13.55
C LEU A 168 -12.35 -25.26 -13.50
N ARG A 169 -11.87 -24.82 -12.34
CA ARG A 169 -10.44 -24.54 -12.13
C ARG A 169 -9.58 -25.80 -12.22
N LEU A 170 -10.03 -26.91 -11.63
CA LEU A 170 -9.31 -28.19 -11.72
C LEU A 170 -9.29 -28.73 -13.16
N ASP A 171 -10.37 -28.56 -13.90
CA ASP A 171 -10.47 -29.05 -15.28
C ASP A 171 -9.68 -28.18 -16.27
N LYS A 172 -9.86 -26.86 -16.22
CA LYS A 172 -9.30 -25.92 -17.21
C LYS A 172 -8.06 -25.17 -16.73
N ALA A 173 -8.05 -24.68 -15.48
CA ALA A 173 -6.97 -23.81 -15.01
C ALA A 173 -5.72 -24.59 -14.59
N LEU A 174 -5.87 -25.77 -13.98
CA LEU A 174 -4.76 -26.64 -13.59
C LEU A 174 -3.83 -27.04 -14.75
N PRO A 175 -4.34 -27.51 -15.92
CA PRO A 175 -3.44 -27.82 -17.04
C PRO A 175 -2.73 -26.58 -17.59
N GLU A 176 -3.35 -25.40 -17.59
CA GLU A 176 -2.69 -24.16 -18.01
C GLU A 176 -1.63 -23.70 -17.01
N LEU A 177 -1.86 -23.87 -15.71
CA LEU A 177 -0.86 -23.64 -14.67
C LEU A 177 0.34 -24.59 -14.79
N ASN A 178 0.10 -25.86 -15.13
CA ASN A 178 1.18 -26.82 -15.36
C ASN A 178 2.05 -26.39 -16.55
N LYS A 179 1.44 -26.02 -17.69
CA LYS A 179 2.15 -25.46 -18.85
C LYS A 179 2.94 -24.19 -18.50
N LEU A 180 2.36 -23.33 -17.66
CA LEU A 180 3.01 -22.11 -17.18
C LEU A 180 4.26 -22.45 -16.34
N SER A 181 4.16 -23.40 -15.42
CA SER A 181 5.27 -23.84 -14.58
C SER A 181 6.42 -24.44 -15.39
N GLU A 182 6.10 -25.28 -16.38
CA GLU A 182 7.09 -25.91 -17.27
C GLU A 182 7.85 -24.86 -18.08
N ARG A 183 7.14 -23.86 -18.62
CA ARG A 183 7.77 -22.75 -19.36
C ARG A 183 8.67 -21.92 -18.47
N ILE A 184 8.21 -21.56 -17.27
CA ILE A 184 9.01 -20.81 -16.29
C ILE A 184 10.26 -21.60 -15.92
N ALA A 185 10.14 -22.90 -15.64
CA ALA A 185 11.27 -23.76 -15.31
C ALA A 185 12.28 -23.87 -16.46
N LYS A 186 11.79 -23.96 -17.71
CA LYS A 186 12.65 -23.98 -18.91
C LYS A 186 13.42 -22.67 -19.07
N TYR A 187 12.75 -21.53 -18.97
CA TYR A 187 13.40 -20.22 -19.14
C TYR A 187 14.29 -19.83 -17.96
N SER A 188 14.00 -20.33 -16.77
CA SER A 188 14.82 -20.10 -15.57
C SER A 188 16.23 -20.66 -15.71
N LYS A 189 16.46 -21.67 -16.56
CA LYS A 189 17.80 -22.22 -16.82
C LYS A 189 18.66 -21.31 -17.71
N THR A 190 18.03 -20.45 -18.51
CA THR A 190 18.71 -19.61 -19.51
C THR A 190 18.78 -18.14 -19.08
N ALA A 191 17.90 -17.69 -18.20
CA ALA A 191 17.85 -16.28 -17.82
C ALA A 191 18.91 -15.90 -16.78
N LEU A 192 19.45 -14.69 -16.95
CA LEU A 192 20.30 -14.06 -15.95
C LEU A 192 19.48 -13.70 -14.70
N PRO A 193 19.96 -13.98 -13.48
CA PRO A 193 19.18 -13.79 -12.26
C PRO A 193 18.82 -12.33 -11.96
N LYS A 194 19.65 -11.37 -12.41
CA LYS A 194 19.42 -9.92 -12.23
C LYS A 194 18.63 -9.28 -13.37
N SER A 195 18.35 -10.00 -14.46
CA SER A 195 17.53 -9.43 -15.53
C SER A 195 16.07 -9.30 -15.06
N PRO A 196 15.27 -8.39 -15.64
CA PRO A 196 13.85 -8.30 -15.32
C PRO A 196 13.11 -9.64 -15.44
N MET A 197 13.49 -10.46 -16.42
CA MET A 197 12.99 -11.82 -16.61
C MET A 197 13.39 -12.75 -15.46
N GLY A 198 14.67 -12.75 -15.06
CA GLY A 198 15.16 -13.54 -13.93
C GLY A 198 14.49 -13.17 -12.61
N ILE A 199 14.27 -11.88 -12.37
CA ILE A 199 13.56 -11.37 -11.19
C ILE A 199 12.09 -11.85 -11.20
N ALA A 200 11.42 -11.80 -12.35
CA ALA A 200 10.03 -12.26 -12.49
C ALA A 200 9.88 -13.76 -12.21
N MET A 201 10.80 -14.57 -12.74
CA MET A 201 10.82 -16.02 -12.51
C MET A 201 11.20 -16.36 -11.06
N ALA A 202 12.20 -15.70 -10.49
CA ALA A 202 12.57 -15.91 -9.09
C ALA A 202 11.39 -15.58 -8.15
N TYR A 203 10.67 -14.49 -8.42
CA TYR A 203 9.48 -14.12 -7.65
C TYR A 203 8.37 -15.17 -7.72
N THR A 204 8.08 -15.69 -8.93
CA THR A 204 7.01 -16.67 -9.15
C THR A 204 7.37 -18.05 -8.63
N ILE A 205 8.58 -18.55 -8.90
CA ILE A 205 9.04 -19.87 -8.44
C ILE A 205 8.98 -19.95 -6.91
N GLN A 206 9.45 -18.92 -6.20
CA GLN A 206 9.44 -18.90 -4.74
C GLN A 206 8.01 -18.92 -4.15
N ARG A 207 7.01 -18.46 -4.90
CA ARG A 207 5.62 -18.29 -4.44
C ARG A 207 4.65 -19.21 -5.17
N TRP A 208 5.14 -20.22 -5.88
CA TRP A 208 4.33 -21.05 -6.74
C TRP A 208 3.21 -21.74 -5.96
N ASP A 209 3.53 -22.34 -4.82
CA ASP A 209 2.55 -23.01 -3.96
C ASP A 209 1.45 -22.04 -3.48
N ASN A 210 1.84 -20.81 -3.10
CA ASN A 210 0.89 -19.77 -2.71
C ASN A 210 0.01 -19.31 -3.88
N LEU A 211 0.56 -19.27 -5.10
CA LEU A 211 -0.16 -18.93 -6.32
C LEU A 211 -1.08 -20.06 -6.79
N LEU A 212 -0.85 -21.31 -6.39
CA LEU A 212 -1.75 -22.43 -6.63
C LEU A 212 -2.86 -22.54 -5.59
N ALA A 213 -2.69 -21.93 -4.40
CA ALA A 213 -3.61 -22.07 -3.29
C ALA A 213 -5.05 -21.61 -3.58
N TYR A 214 -5.27 -20.72 -4.55
CA TYR A 214 -6.62 -20.31 -4.96
C TYR A 214 -7.41 -21.44 -5.64
N LEU A 215 -6.76 -22.51 -6.09
CA LEU A 215 -7.42 -23.70 -6.63
C LEU A 215 -8.11 -24.54 -5.55
N TYR A 216 -7.70 -24.41 -4.28
CA TYR A 216 -8.24 -25.24 -3.21
C TYR A 216 -9.70 -24.93 -2.87
N ASP A 217 -10.08 -23.67 -2.99
CA ASP A 217 -11.41 -23.17 -2.65
C ASP A 217 -11.87 -22.14 -3.70
N GLY A 218 -13.08 -22.33 -4.23
CA GLY A 218 -13.69 -21.42 -5.20
C GLY A 218 -14.14 -20.07 -4.63
N CYS A 219 -14.20 -19.93 -3.30
CA CYS A 219 -14.40 -18.64 -2.64
C CYS A 219 -13.21 -17.69 -2.82
N LEU A 220 -12.02 -18.23 -3.12
CA LEU A 220 -10.81 -17.44 -3.30
C LEU A 220 -10.78 -16.80 -4.69
N GLU A 221 -10.32 -15.55 -4.73
CA GLU A 221 -10.05 -14.83 -5.96
C GLU A 221 -8.61 -15.08 -6.42
N ILE A 222 -8.37 -15.03 -7.73
CA ILE A 222 -7.03 -15.15 -8.31
C ILE A 222 -6.08 -14.02 -7.85
N ASP A 223 -6.65 -12.87 -7.47
CA ASP A 223 -5.93 -11.66 -7.08
C ASP A 223 -6.53 -10.96 -5.87
N ASN A 224 -5.69 -10.21 -5.16
CA ASN A 224 -6.09 -9.32 -4.08
C ASN A 224 -6.65 -7.95 -4.57
N ASN A 225 -6.95 -7.80 -5.86
CA ASN A 225 -7.33 -6.52 -6.48
C ASN A 225 -8.54 -5.85 -5.82
N LEU A 226 -9.48 -6.62 -5.29
CA LEU A 226 -10.64 -6.08 -4.54
C LEU A 226 -10.20 -5.31 -3.29
N VAL A 227 -9.23 -5.86 -2.55
CA VAL A 227 -8.67 -5.24 -1.35
C VAL A 227 -7.82 -4.03 -1.72
N GLU A 228 -6.98 -4.15 -2.76
CA GLU A 228 -6.17 -3.03 -3.27
C GLU A 228 -7.03 -1.84 -3.70
N ASN A 229 -8.15 -2.11 -4.38
CA ASN A 229 -9.10 -1.07 -4.77
C ASN A 229 -9.82 -0.45 -3.57
N ALA A 230 -10.11 -1.23 -2.52
CA ALA A 230 -10.73 -0.73 -1.31
C ALA A 230 -9.81 0.19 -0.50
N ILE A 231 -8.50 -0.10 -0.44
CA ILE A 231 -7.52 0.73 0.28
C ILE A 231 -6.99 1.92 -0.55
N ARG A 232 -7.16 1.89 -1.87
CA ARG A 232 -6.69 2.94 -2.80
C ARG A 232 -7.05 4.38 -2.37
N PRO A 233 -8.27 4.71 -1.88
CA PRO A 233 -8.60 6.06 -1.43
C PRO A 233 -7.71 6.54 -0.27
N ASN A 234 -7.36 5.65 0.66
CA ASN A 234 -6.42 5.96 1.73
C ASN A 234 -5.01 6.21 1.16
N ALA A 235 -4.55 5.35 0.25
CA ALA A 235 -3.25 5.56 -0.41
C ALA A 235 -3.16 6.88 -1.18
N LEU A 236 -4.23 7.29 -1.86
CA LEU A 236 -4.33 8.59 -2.53
C LEU A 236 -4.38 9.74 -1.51
N GLY A 237 -5.13 9.58 -0.42
CA GLY A 237 -5.16 10.53 0.69
C GLY A 237 -3.75 10.85 1.21
N ARG A 238 -2.97 9.82 1.53
CA ARG A 238 -1.58 9.96 2.00
C ARG A 238 -0.65 10.65 1.00
N LYS A 239 -1.00 10.67 -0.29
CA LYS A 239 -0.26 11.42 -1.31
C LYS A 239 -0.70 12.89 -1.37
N ASN A 240 -1.95 13.19 -1.00
CA ASN A 240 -2.55 14.51 -1.07
C ASN A 240 -2.33 15.34 0.19
N TYR A 241 -2.30 14.73 1.37
CA TYR A 241 -1.90 15.38 2.62
C TYR A 241 -0.54 14.84 3.08
N LEU A 242 0.41 15.76 3.34
CA LEU A 242 1.76 15.41 3.79
C LEU A 242 1.77 14.89 5.23
N PHE A 243 0.86 15.38 6.07
CA PHE A 243 0.74 15.00 7.48
C PHE A 243 -0.72 14.87 7.89
N ALA A 244 -0.98 14.00 8.87
CA ALA A 244 -2.26 13.92 9.57
C ALA A 244 -2.36 14.89 10.76
N GLY A 245 -1.33 15.71 11.02
CA GLY A 245 -1.24 16.63 12.16
C GLY A 245 -0.85 15.93 13.47
N SER A 246 -1.68 14.98 13.95
CA SER A 246 -1.44 14.23 15.19
C SER A 246 -1.81 12.75 15.05
N HIS A 247 -1.45 11.92 16.04
CA HIS A 247 -1.84 10.50 16.05
C HIS A 247 -3.36 10.35 16.13
N ASP A 248 -4.01 11.13 17.00
CA ASP A 248 -5.46 11.13 17.18
C ASP A 248 -6.17 11.58 15.91
N ALA A 249 -5.64 12.59 15.22
CA ALA A 249 -6.17 13.01 13.94
C ALA A 249 -6.01 11.91 12.86
N ALA A 250 -4.89 11.18 12.85
CA ALA A 250 -4.70 10.02 11.98
C ALA A 250 -5.69 8.88 12.30
N GLN A 251 -5.97 8.64 13.59
CA GLN A 251 -6.96 7.64 14.02
C GLN A 251 -8.38 8.06 13.62
N ARG A 252 -8.76 9.32 13.85
CA ARG A 252 -10.05 9.86 13.39
C ARG A 252 -10.21 9.74 11.88
N ALA A 253 -9.18 10.10 11.11
CA ALA A 253 -9.19 9.91 9.66
C ALA A 253 -9.38 8.44 9.27
N ALA A 254 -8.70 7.50 9.94
CA ALA A 254 -8.86 6.06 9.70
C ALA A 254 -10.30 5.57 10.00
N ILE A 255 -10.94 6.10 11.05
CA ILE A 255 -12.34 5.82 11.37
C ILE A 255 -13.25 6.29 10.24
N PHE A 256 -13.09 7.54 9.77
CA PHE A 256 -13.90 8.07 8.66
C PHE A 256 -13.69 7.30 7.36
N TYR A 257 -12.44 6.94 7.00
CA TYR A 257 -12.18 6.10 5.83
C TYR A 257 -12.86 4.74 5.92
N SER A 258 -12.87 4.13 7.11
CA SER A 258 -13.51 2.83 7.34
C SER A 258 -15.04 2.95 7.26
N LEU A 259 -15.62 4.01 7.83
CA LEU A 259 -17.05 4.31 7.75
C LEU A 259 -17.47 4.52 6.30
N PHE A 260 -16.81 5.43 5.57
CA PHE A 260 -17.14 5.70 4.17
C PHE A 260 -16.93 4.48 3.27
N GLY A 261 -15.89 3.69 3.52
CA GLY A 261 -15.67 2.41 2.84
C GLY A 261 -16.83 1.43 3.06
N THR A 262 -17.33 1.34 4.28
CA THR A 262 -18.46 0.47 4.66
C THR A 262 -19.78 0.97 4.06
N CYS A 263 -20.07 2.27 4.16
CA CYS A 263 -21.24 2.90 3.55
C CYS A 263 -21.26 2.68 2.04
N LYS A 264 -20.11 2.86 1.35
CA LYS A 264 -19.98 2.60 -0.08
C LYS A 264 -20.25 1.15 -0.45
N LYS A 265 -19.75 0.20 0.36
CA LYS A 265 -19.97 -1.24 0.14
C LYS A 265 -21.44 -1.63 0.30
N ASN A 266 -22.12 -1.07 1.29
CA ASN A 266 -23.53 -1.32 1.57
C ASN A 266 -24.50 -0.42 0.79
N LYS A 267 -23.99 0.48 -0.07
CA LYS A 267 -24.78 1.47 -0.82
C LYS A 267 -25.65 2.36 0.09
N VAL A 268 -25.16 2.68 1.28
CA VAL A 268 -25.85 3.56 2.24
C VAL A 268 -25.24 4.96 2.18
N ASN A 269 -26.09 5.98 2.35
CA ASN A 269 -25.64 7.37 2.40
C ASN A 269 -24.86 7.63 3.71
N PRO A 270 -23.57 8.01 3.66
CA PRO A 270 -22.78 8.26 4.86
C PRO A 270 -23.22 9.47 5.68
N TYR A 271 -23.94 10.43 5.09
CA TYR A 271 -24.48 11.59 5.82
C TYR A 271 -25.49 11.21 6.91
N LEU A 272 -25.97 9.98 6.93
CA LEU A 272 -26.85 9.49 8.00
C LEU A 272 -26.10 9.14 9.30
N PHE A 273 -24.77 9.07 9.26
CA PHE A 273 -23.93 8.60 10.37
C PHE A 273 -22.83 9.58 10.79
N VAL A 274 -22.72 10.73 10.12
CA VAL A 274 -21.70 11.78 10.35
C VAL A 274 -22.43 13.05 10.73
#